data_AF-A0A2J5HW00-F1
#
_entry.id   AF-A0A2J5HW00-F1
#
_cell.length_a   1.000
_cell.length_b   1.000
_cell.length_c   1.000
_cell.angle_alpha   90.00
_cell.angle_beta   90.00
_cell.angle_gamma   90.00
#
_symmetry.space_group_name_H-M   'P 1'
#
loop_
_entity.id
_entity.type
_entity.pdbx_description
1 polymer ?
#
loop_
_entity_poly.entity_id
_entity_poly.type
_entity_poly.pdbx_seq_one_letter_code
_entity_poly.pdbx_strand_id
1 'polypeptide(L)'
;MANPSPILRQLGCFRSLMKPQSLQHAQISRRSITTAYTPKSQPLDFPSKMPKTFLSQIPTHLQPHSRKKLKVYPPPASATSTCKDAVGAVNQSQLETLDPTGERKALFDYRRNPRSVKVGDIVRVTFKNGDPFAGVCLSIRLRGHDTSFLLRNQLSRVGVEMWVKALSPNLESVEIVQRTAHRKRRARLYYMRQPRHDMGTVENIVTNYLRQKQGLRGIKGRGGRGQKR
;
A
#
# COMPACT_ATOMS: atom_id res chain seq x y z
N MET A 1 -23.65 17.48 15.10
CA MET A 1 -24.06 17.41 16.52
C MET A 1 -24.28 15.95 16.87
N ALA A 2 -23.62 15.48 17.94
CA ALA A 2 -23.54 14.08 18.31
C ALA A 2 -24.74 13.67 19.19
N ASN A 3 -25.30 12.49 18.93
CA ASN A 3 -26.30 11.85 19.78
C ASN A 3 -25.61 10.89 20.76
N PRO A 4 -25.89 10.96 22.08
CA PRO A 4 -25.65 9.85 22.99
C PRO A 4 -26.93 9.04 23.19
N SER A 5 -26.83 7.72 23.03
CA SER A 5 -27.88 6.75 23.36
C SER A 5 -27.83 6.37 24.85
N PRO A 6 -28.96 6.34 25.57
CA PRO A 6 -29.05 5.64 26.85
C PRO A 6 -29.70 4.26 26.67
N ILE A 7 -28.93 3.22 26.99
CA ILE A 7 -29.41 1.85 27.22
C ILE A 7 -29.95 1.80 28.64
N LEU A 8 -31.28 1.73 28.82
CA LEU A 8 -31.89 1.21 30.04
C LEU A 8 -33.19 0.47 29.68
N ARG A 9 -33.16 -0.86 29.80
CA ARG A 9 -34.36 -1.71 29.78
C ARG A 9 -34.58 -2.19 31.21
N GLN A 10 -35.64 -1.70 31.85
CA GLN A 10 -36.21 -2.29 33.06
C GLN A 10 -36.98 -3.56 32.67
N LEU A 11 -36.78 -4.64 33.40
CA LEU A 11 -37.73 -5.75 33.45
C LEU A 11 -38.03 -6.02 34.92
N GLY A 12 -39.24 -5.65 35.31
CA GLY A 12 -39.80 -5.97 36.61
C GLY A 12 -40.15 -7.46 36.70
N CYS A 13 -40.10 -7.96 37.92
CA CYS A 13 -40.86 -9.13 38.34
C CYS A 13 -41.46 -8.81 39.71
N PHE A 14 -42.76 -8.53 39.72
CA PHE A 14 -43.57 -8.51 40.92
C PHE A 14 -43.85 -9.97 41.35
N ARG A 15 -43.55 -10.32 42.60
CA ARG A 15 -44.16 -11.48 43.27
C ARG A 15 -44.50 -11.17 44.72
N SER A 16 -45.79 -10.91 44.91
CA SER A 16 -46.67 -11.20 46.04
C SER A 16 -46.07 -11.49 47.43
N LEU A 17 -46.32 -10.53 48.34
CA LEU A 17 -46.99 -10.68 49.64
C LEU A 17 -47.24 -12.11 50.15
N MET A 18 -46.48 -12.53 51.17
CA MET A 18 -46.97 -13.18 52.39
C MET A 18 -45.85 -13.11 53.44
N LYS A 19 -46.11 -12.46 54.57
CA LYS A 19 -45.23 -12.46 55.77
C LYS A 19 -45.33 -13.81 56.47
N PRO A 20 -44.22 -14.33 56.98
CA PRO A 20 -44.23 -14.92 58.30
C PRO A 20 -43.32 -14.18 59.27
N GLN A 21 -43.64 -14.42 60.53
CA GLN A 21 -43.27 -13.72 61.74
C GLN A 21 -41.76 -13.65 62.05
N SER A 22 -41.47 -12.68 62.89
CA SER A 22 -40.22 -12.38 63.58
C SER A 22 -39.54 -13.59 64.22
N LEU A 23 -38.28 -13.80 63.85
CA LEU A 23 -37.29 -14.40 64.72
C LEU A 23 -36.13 -13.42 64.89
N GLN A 24 -35.99 -12.94 66.12
CA GLN A 24 -34.88 -12.12 66.59
C GLN A 24 -33.59 -12.91 66.37
N HIS A 25 -32.75 -12.46 65.44
CA HIS A 25 -31.34 -12.83 65.45
C HIS A 25 -30.53 -11.59 65.77
N ALA A 26 -29.77 -11.73 66.86
CA ALA A 26 -29.00 -10.71 67.54
C ALA A 26 -28.29 -9.78 66.56
N GLN A 27 -28.33 -8.48 66.88
CA GLN A 27 -27.51 -7.45 66.29
C GLN A 27 -26.05 -7.93 66.26
N ILE A 28 -25.62 -8.51 65.14
CA ILE A 28 -24.22 -8.73 64.86
C ILE A 28 -23.65 -7.34 64.71
N SER A 29 -23.08 -6.85 65.80
CA SER A 29 -22.25 -5.65 65.89
C SER A 29 -21.34 -5.62 64.66
N ARG A 30 -21.76 -4.86 63.64
CA ARG A 30 -20.89 -4.50 62.52
C ARG A 30 -19.79 -3.66 63.11
N ARG A 31 -18.68 -4.28 63.48
CA ARG A 31 -17.42 -3.58 63.71
C ARG A 31 -17.01 -3.01 62.36
N SER A 32 -17.49 -1.82 62.03
CA SER A 32 -16.94 -1.02 60.94
C SER A 32 -15.55 -0.60 61.39
N ILE A 33 -14.52 -1.33 60.97
CA ILE A 33 -13.14 -0.85 61.10
C ILE A 33 -12.99 0.24 60.03
N THR A 34 -13.44 1.45 60.35
CA THR A 34 -13.09 2.65 59.61
C THR A 34 -11.66 2.98 60.01
N THR A 35 -10.67 2.46 59.27
CA THR A 35 -9.31 2.98 59.39
C THR A 35 -9.36 4.43 58.90
N ALA A 36 -9.19 5.39 59.80
CA ALA A 36 -9.03 6.79 59.42
C ALA A 36 -7.86 6.86 58.43
N TYR A 37 -8.14 7.26 57.19
CA TYR A 37 -7.10 7.37 56.17
C TYR A 37 -6.16 8.51 56.57
N THR A 38 -4.96 8.17 57.04
CA THR A 38 -3.88 9.13 57.21
C THR A 38 -3.20 9.30 55.85
N PRO A 39 -3.19 10.51 55.27
CA PRO A 39 -2.45 10.74 54.04
C PRO A 39 -0.97 10.44 54.29
N LYS A 40 -0.29 9.85 53.30
CA LYS A 40 1.16 9.64 53.37
C LYS A 40 1.84 11.00 53.62
N SER A 41 2.69 11.07 54.64
CA SER A 41 3.48 12.27 54.92
C SER A 41 4.36 12.59 53.71
N GLN A 42 4.48 13.87 53.38
CA GLN A 42 5.41 14.28 52.33
C GLN A 42 6.84 13.94 52.76
N PRO A 43 7.69 13.45 51.85
CA PRO A 43 9.09 13.20 52.15
C PRO A 43 9.74 14.52 52.58
N LEU A 44 10.44 14.49 53.71
CA LEU A 44 11.20 15.62 54.21
C LEU A 44 12.54 15.70 53.50
N ASP A 45 12.95 16.90 53.11
CA ASP A 45 14.28 17.14 52.60
C ASP A 45 15.33 16.90 53.68
N PHE A 46 16.54 16.52 53.27
CA PHE A 46 17.66 16.40 54.20
C PHE A 46 17.96 17.75 54.87
N PRO A 47 18.26 17.77 56.18
CA PRO A 47 18.50 19.01 56.92
C PRO A 47 19.73 19.76 56.39
N SER A 48 19.54 21.02 56.00
CA SER A 48 20.58 21.86 55.39
C SER A 48 21.70 22.29 56.35
N LYS A 49 21.43 22.31 57.66
CA LYS A 49 22.35 22.76 58.72
C LYS A 49 22.83 21.63 59.63
N MET A 50 23.07 20.43 59.09
CA MET A 50 23.60 19.30 59.87
C MET A 50 25.14 19.30 59.85
N PRO A 51 25.82 19.19 61.01
CA PRO A 51 27.28 19.13 61.02
C PRO A 51 27.77 17.81 60.43
N LYS A 52 28.89 17.88 59.70
CA LYS A 52 29.46 16.77 58.92
C LYS A 52 29.78 15.53 59.76
N THR A 53 30.01 15.71 61.06
CA THR A 53 30.26 14.63 62.02
C THR A 53 29.11 13.63 62.11
N PHE A 54 27.86 14.06 61.96
CA PHE A 54 26.69 13.16 61.98
C PHE A 54 26.46 12.45 60.64
N LEU A 55 27.09 12.89 59.55
CA LEU A 55 26.93 12.25 58.24
C LEU A 55 27.52 10.83 58.23
N SER A 56 28.58 10.57 58.99
CA SER A 56 29.20 9.24 59.10
C SER A 56 28.30 8.18 59.75
N GLN A 57 27.30 8.61 60.54
CA GLN A 57 26.33 7.72 61.19
C GLN A 57 25.22 7.26 60.23
N ILE A 58 25.06 7.95 59.10
CA ILE A 58 24.04 7.63 58.09
C ILE A 58 24.66 6.67 57.06
N PRO A 59 23.96 5.59 56.65
CA PRO A 59 24.44 4.71 55.58
C PRO A 59 24.80 5.49 54.31
N THR A 60 25.86 5.10 53.62
CA THR A 60 26.41 5.80 52.43
C THR A 60 25.43 5.89 51.25
N HIS A 61 24.33 5.14 51.23
CA HIS A 61 23.27 5.30 50.22
C HIS A 61 22.24 6.40 50.60
N LEU A 62 22.18 6.75 51.88
CA LEU A 62 21.22 7.69 52.46
C LEU A 62 21.82 9.05 52.80
N GLN A 63 23.15 9.22 52.88
CA GLN A 63 23.70 10.56 53.11
C GLN A 63 23.38 11.50 51.92
N PRO A 64 23.40 12.84 52.12
CA PRO A 64 23.04 13.84 51.10
C PRO A 64 24.18 14.13 50.11
N HIS A 65 24.98 13.13 49.77
CA HIS A 65 25.91 13.16 48.65
C HIS A 65 25.16 12.96 47.32
N SER A 66 25.62 13.67 46.28
CA SER A 66 25.06 13.51 44.94
C SER A 66 25.30 12.08 44.45
N ARG A 67 24.22 11.38 44.10
CA ARG A 67 24.35 10.05 43.49
C ARG A 67 25.17 10.19 42.21
N LYS A 68 26.16 9.31 42.03
CA LYS A 68 26.91 9.22 40.77
C LYS A 68 25.89 8.98 39.65
N LYS A 69 25.85 9.88 38.66
CA LYS A 69 24.96 9.71 37.50
C LYS A 69 25.36 8.43 36.77
N LEU A 70 24.41 7.54 36.56
CA LEU A 70 24.63 6.34 35.76
C LEU A 70 24.98 6.75 34.33
N LYS A 71 26.07 6.21 33.80
CA LYS A 71 26.45 6.40 32.40
C LYS A 71 25.53 5.56 31.52
N VAL A 72 24.52 6.19 30.92
CA VAL A 72 23.63 5.55 29.94
C VAL A 72 24.30 5.66 28.57
N TYR A 73 24.68 4.52 27.99
CA TYR A 73 25.19 4.48 26.63
C TYR A 73 24.03 4.63 25.64
N PRO A 74 24.17 5.46 24.59
CA PRO A 74 23.14 5.55 23.58
C PRO A 74 23.02 4.23 22.81
N PRO A 75 21.83 3.91 22.27
CA PRO A 75 21.69 2.77 21.38
C PRO A 75 22.51 2.97 20.09
N PRO A 76 22.93 1.90 19.41
CA PRO A 76 23.53 2.02 18.09
C PRO A 76 22.54 2.68 17.10
N ALA A 77 23.07 3.27 16.02
CA ALA A 77 22.24 3.91 15.00
C ALA A 77 21.22 2.92 14.43
N SER A 78 19.93 3.30 14.45
CA SER A 78 18.86 2.44 13.94
C SER A 78 18.87 2.38 12.41
N ALA A 79 18.59 1.20 11.84
CA ALA A 79 18.45 1.05 10.38
C ALA A 79 17.37 1.96 9.78
N THR A 80 16.33 2.28 10.56
CA THR A 80 15.28 3.24 10.18
C THR A 80 15.80 4.67 10.03
N SER A 81 16.89 5.03 10.71
CA SER A 81 17.58 6.31 10.53
C SER A 81 18.32 6.35 9.18
N THR A 82 18.85 5.23 8.72
CA THR A 82 19.51 5.10 7.42
C THR A 82 18.49 5.12 6.29
N CYS A 83 17.38 4.40 6.47
CA CYS A 83 16.36 4.18 5.46
C CYS A 83 14.97 4.34 6.10
N LYS A 84 14.32 5.49 5.84
CA LYS A 84 12.98 5.75 6.38
C LYS A 84 11.89 4.94 5.68
N ASP A 85 11.98 4.77 4.37
CA ASP A 85 11.05 3.97 3.55
C ASP A 85 11.80 2.88 2.78
N ALA A 86 11.89 1.70 3.40
CA ALA A 86 12.57 0.55 2.81
C ALA A 86 11.84 0.01 1.57
N VAL A 87 10.51 0.08 1.55
CA VAL A 87 9.71 -0.45 0.44
C VAL A 87 9.86 0.45 -0.79
N GLY A 88 9.85 1.77 -0.59
CA GLY A 88 10.14 2.74 -1.64
C GLY A 88 11.52 2.52 -2.26
N ALA A 89 12.55 2.37 -1.42
CA ALA A 89 13.93 2.13 -1.87
C ALA A 89 14.07 0.83 -2.68
N VAL A 90 13.47 -0.27 -2.22
CA VAL A 90 13.48 -1.55 -2.95
C VAL A 90 12.72 -1.43 -4.27
N ASN A 91 11.58 -0.74 -4.29
CA ASN A 91 10.85 -0.53 -5.54
C ASN A 91 11.66 0.28 -6.57
N GLN A 92 12.43 1.27 -6.11
CA GLN A 92 13.31 2.06 -6.96
C GLN A 92 14.46 1.22 -7.51
N SER A 93 15.15 0.44 -6.67
CA SER A 93 16.25 -0.43 -7.12
C SER A 93 15.79 -1.48 -8.12
N GLN A 94 14.59 -2.04 -7.95
CA GLN A 94 14.00 -2.98 -8.90
C GLN A 94 13.63 -2.29 -10.22
N LEU A 95 13.10 -1.07 -10.18
CA LEU A 95 12.81 -0.31 -11.39
C LEU A 95 14.07 0.04 -12.18
N GLU A 96 15.14 0.44 -11.51
CA GLU A 96 16.44 0.71 -12.13
C GLU A 96 17.01 -0.52 -12.84
N THR A 97 16.81 -1.71 -12.24
CA THR A 97 17.24 -2.98 -12.82
C THR A 97 16.39 -3.40 -14.02
N LEU A 98 15.06 -3.28 -13.91
CA LEU A 98 14.11 -3.79 -14.93
C LEU A 98 13.92 -2.85 -16.13
N ASP A 99 14.01 -1.54 -15.92
CA ASP A 99 13.77 -0.51 -16.93
C ASP A 99 14.74 0.67 -16.75
N PRO A 100 16.04 0.47 -17.08
CA PRO A 100 17.06 1.49 -16.90
C PRO A 100 16.83 2.74 -17.76
N THR A 101 16.17 2.60 -18.91
CA THR A 101 15.81 3.74 -19.78
C THR A 101 14.55 4.46 -19.31
N GLY A 102 13.70 3.79 -18.52
CA GLY A 102 12.42 4.32 -18.06
C GLY A 102 11.35 4.43 -19.16
N GLU A 103 11.64 3.95 -20.37
CA GLU A 103 10.74 4.05 -21.53
C GLU A 103 9.46 3.25 -21.31
N ARG A 104 9.59 2.08 -20.71
CA ARG A 104 8.46 1.17 -20.54
C ARG A 104 7.52 1.65 -19.44
N LYS A 105 8.09 2.18 -18.36
CA LYS A 105 7.35 2.92 -17.33
C LYS A 105 6.64 4.14 -17.92
N ALA A 106 7.34 4.92 -18.76
CA ALA A 106 6.78 6.10 -19.42
C ALA A 106 5.62 5.72 -20.38
N LEU A 107 5.71 4.59 -21.05
CA LEU A 107 4.68 4.08 -21.97
C LEU A 107 3.36 3.78 -21.27
N PHE A 108 3.38 3.30 -20.03
CA PHE A 108 2.17 2.96 -19.27
C PHE A 108 1.74 4.04 -18.28
N ASP A 109 2.56 5.06 -18.00
CA ASP A 109 2.17 6.21 -17.17
C ASP A 109 1.26 7.19 -17.93
N TYR A 110 -0.01 6.79 -18.06
CA TYR A 110 -1.04 7.59 -18.73
C TYR A 110 -1.47 8.86 -18.00
N ARG A 111 -0.96 9.09 -16.79
CA ARG A 111 -1.25 10.31 -16.03
C ARG A 111 -0.34 11.45 -16.44
N ARG A 112 0.93 11.14 -16.72
CA ARG A 112 1.97 12.13 -17.06
C ARG A 112 2.20 12.24 -18.56
N ASN A 113 2.16 11.12 -19.29
CA ASN A 113 2.55 11.09 -20.70
C ASN A 113 1.35 11.03 -21.63
N PRO A 114 1.16 11.99 -22.57
CA PRO A 114 0.06 11.94 -23.53
C PRO A 114 0.23 10.85 -24.59
N ARG A 115 1.49 10.46 -24.86
CA ARG A 115 1.86 9.40 -25.82
C ARG A 115 1.76 7.99 -25.25
N SER A 116 1.44 7.84 -23.97
CA SER A 116 1.22 6.55 -23.29
C SER A 116 0.09 5.71 -23.90
N VAL A 117 0.10 4.43 -23.55
CA VAL A 117 -1.00 3.48 -23.78
C VAL A 117 -2.20 3.89 -22.93
N LYS A 118 -3.36 3.98 -23.57
CA LYS A 118 -4.64 4.23 -22.90
C LYS A 118 -5.54 3.00 -23.03
N VAL A 119 -6.52 2.91 -22.14
CA VAL A 119 -7.55 1.87 -22.24
C VAL A 119 -8.37 2.07 -23.51
N GLY A 120 -8.60 0.98 -24.23
CA GLY A 120 -9.25 0.96 -25.55
C GLY A 120 -8.29 1.07 -26.73
N ASP A 121 -7.00 1.30 -26.50
CA ASP A 121 -5.98 1.21 -27.55
C ASP A 121 -5.72 -0.27 -27.88
N ILE A 122 -5.36 -0.52 -29.14
CA ILE A 122 -4.88 -1.82 -29.59
C ILE A 122 -3.38 -1.84 -29.42
N VAL A 123 -2.92 -2.81 -28.63
CA VAL A 123 -1.52 -2.98 -28.26
C VAL A 123 -1.05 -4.33 -28.75
N ARG A 124 0.14 -4.36 -29.34
CA ARG A 124 0.86 -5.57 -29.69
C ARG A 124 2.01 -5.74 -28.71
N VAL A 125 2.10 -6.93 -28.13
CA VAL A 125 3.16 -7.35 -27.24
C VAL A 125 3.99 -8.40 -27.96
N THR A 126 5.31 -8.20 -27.98
CA THR A 126 6.27 -9.20 -28.45
C THR A 126 7.00 -9.75 -27.22
N PHE A 127 6.96 -11.07 -27.06
CA PHE A 127 7.72 -11.76 -26.03
C PHE A 127 9.05 -12.22 -26.61
N LYS A 128 10.06 -12.37 -25.75
CA LYS A 128 11.36 -12.96 -26.14
C LYS A 128 11.20 -14.38 -26.67
N ASN A 129 10.32 -15.14 -26.02
CA ASN A 129 9.99 -16.51 -26.37
C ASN A 129 8.48 -16.61 -26.60
N GLY A 130 8.08 -17.19 -27.73
CA GLY A 130 6.68 -17.45 -28.07
C GLY A 130 6.07 -16.40 -29.01
N ASP A 131 4.80 -16.62 -29.34
CA ASP A 131 4.11 -15.83 -30.35
C ASP A 131 3.69 -14.45 -29.82
N PRO A 132 3.76 -13.40 -30.65
CA PRO A 132 3.32 -12.07 -30.25
C PRO A 132 1.81 -12.07 -30.03
N PHE A 133 1.37 -11.40 -28.97
CA PHE A 133 -0.05 -11.25 -28.68
C PHE A 133 -0.50 -9.82 -28.92
N ALA A 134 -1.57 -9.65 -29.68
CA ALA A 134 -2.18 -8.36 -29.91
C ALA A 134 -3.63 -8.37 -29.44
N GLY A 135 -4.05 -7.25 -28.84
CA GLY A 135 -5.42 -7.13 -28.37
C GLY A 135 -5.74 -5.71 -27.90
N VAL A 136 -7.02 -5.51 -27.58
CA VAL A 136 -7.51 -4.26 -27.00
C VAL A 136 -7.12 -4.21 -25.53
N CYS A 137 -6.54 -3.10 -25.09
CA CYS A 137 -6.23 -2.87 -23.69
C CYS A 137 -7.50 -2.56 -22.89
N LEU A 138 -7.96 -3.50 -22.07
CA LEU A 138 -9.16 -3.32 -21.25
C LEU A 138 -8.89 -2.55 -19.97
N SER A 139 -7.73 -2.78 -19.34
CA SER A 139 -7.38 -2.16 -18.07
C SER A 139 -5.88 -2.12 -17.84
N ILE A 140 -5.42 -1.07 -17.16
CA ILE A 140 -4.02 -0.88 -16.77
C ILE A 140 -3.97 -0.77 -15.23
N ARG A 141 -3.15 -1.59 -14.59
CA ARG A 141 -2.88 -1.60 -13.14
C ARG A 141 -1.48 -1.03 -12.91
N LEU A 142 -1.43 0.21 -12.40
CA LEU A 142 -0.18 0.88 -12.04
C LEU A 142 0.21 0.47 -10.61
N ARG A 143 1.25 -0.35 -10.47
CA ARG A 143 1.75 -0.90 -9.19
C ARG A 143 3.28 -0.86 -9.12
N GLY A 144 3.89 0.24 -9.53
CA GLY A 144 5.35 0.39 -9.52
C GLY A 144 6.02 -0.55 -10.52
N HIS A 145 6.98 -1.35 -10.04
CA HIS A 145 7.66 -2.39 -10.85
C HIS A 145 6.69 -3.48 -11.33
N ASP A 146 5.57 -3.66 -10.64
CA ASP A 146 4.65 -4.76 -10.86
C ASP A 146 3.44 -4.36 -11.75
N THR A 147 3.65 -3.30 -12.55
CA THR A 147 2.66 -2.72 -13.45
C THR A 147 2.23 -3.72 -14.52
N SER A 148 0.93 -3.88 -14.69
CA SER A 148 0.34 -4.88 -15.59
C SER A 148 -0.84 -4.32 -16.36
N PHE A 149 -1.10 -4.86 -17.54
CA PHE A 149 -2.26 -4.49 -18.36
C PHE A 149 -2.96 -5.74 -18.88
N LEU A 150 -4.27 -5.63 -19.10
CA LEU A 150 -5.13 -6.69 -19.60
C LEU A 150 -5.40 -6.46 -21.07
N LEU A 151 -5.02 -7.41 -21.90
CA LEU A 151 -5.36 -7.44 -23.32
C LEU A 151 -6.50 -8.42 -23.56
N ARG A 152 -7.38 -8.08 -24.50
CA ARG A 152 -8.44 -8.96 -25.01
C ARG A 152 -8.34 -9.06 -26.52
N ASN A 153 -8.49 -10.28 -27.05
CA ASN A 153 -8.63 -10.56 -28.48
C ASN A 153 -9.65 -11.68 -28.69
N GLN A 154 -10.21 -11.81 -29.89
CA GLN A 154 -10.91 -13.03 -30.31
C GLN A 154 -10.03 -13.79 -31.29
N LEU A 155 -9.55 -14.96 -30.88
CA LEU A 155 -8.77 -15.86 -31.73
C LEU A 155 -9.71 -16.91 -32.30
N SER A 156 -9.78 -16.98 -33.63
CA SER A 156 -10.79 -17.76 -34.36
C SER A 156 -12.23 -17.37 -33.99
N ARG A 157 -12.79 -17.92 -32.91
CA ARG A 157 -14.13 -17.59 -32.39
C ARG A 157 -14.19 -17.58 -30.85
N VAL A 158 -13.03 -17.68 -30.19
CA VAL A 158 -12.92 -17.76 -28.74
C VAL A 158 -12.28 -16.47 -28.23
N GLY A 159 -12.94 -15.81 -27.28
CA GLY A 159 -12.40 -14.63 -26.62
C GLY A 159 -11.28 -15.01 -25.65
N VAL A 160 -10.07 -14.53 -25.92
CA VAL A 160 -8.88 -14.76 -25.11
C VAL A 160 -8.50 -13.46 -24.42
N GLU A 161 -8.23 -13.54 -23.11
CA GLU A 161 -7.73 -12.42 -22.32
C GLU A 161 -6.39 -12.79 -21.68
N MET A 162 -5.44 -11.86 -21.71
CA MET A 162 -4.12 -12.06 -21.13
C MET A 162 -3.69 -10.88 -20.28
N TRP A 163 -3.29 -11.17 -19.04
CA TRP A 163 -2.57 -10.23 -18.20
C TRP A 163 -1.09 -10.26 -18.56
N VAL A 164 -0.55 -9.09 -18.90
CA VAL A 164 0.87 -8.93 -19.20
C VAL A 164 1.48 -7.96 -18.20
N LYS A 165 2.60 -8.36 -17.61
CA LYS A 165 3.45 -7.51 -16.78
C LYS A 165 4.32 -6.67 -17.69
N ALA A 166 4.13 -5.35 -17.67
CA ALA A 166 4.83 -4.44 -18.56
C ALA A 166 6.34 -4.55 -18.37
N LEU A 167 6.80 -4.54 -17.13
CA LEU A 167 8.22 -4.52 -16.79
C LEU A 167 8.84 -5.93 -16.69
N SER A 168 8.19 -6.95 -17.26
CA SER A 168 8.74 -8.30 -17.27
C SER A 168 9.97 -8.38 -18.20
N PRO A 169 11.06 -9.07 -17.80
CA PRO A 169 12.21 -9.30 -18.66
C PRO A 169 11.88 -10.23 -19.83
N ASN A 170 10.80 -11.01 -19.77
CA ASN A 170 10.34 -11.86 -20.88
C ASN A 170 9.66 -11.05 -21.98
N LEU A 171 9.23 -9.83 -21.67
CA LEU A 171 8.64 -8.93 -22.63
C LEU A 171 9.74 -8.18 -23.38
N GLU A 172 9.75 -8.32 -24.69
CA GLU A 172 10.73 -7.65 -25.56
C GLU A 172 10.24 -6.24 -25.88
N SER A 173 9.06 -6.13 -26.52
CA SER A 173 8.52 -4.84 -26.96
C SER A 173 7.00 -4.74 -26.75
N VAL A 174 6.55 -3.52 -26.47
CA VAL A 174 5.14 -3.14 -26.47
C VAL A 174 4.94 -2.03 -27.48
N GLU A 175 4.06 -2.26 -28.45
CA GLU A 175 3.80 -1.33 -29.54
C GLU A 175 2.32 -0.95 -29.56
N ILE A 176 2.04 0.34 -29.70
CA ILE A 176 0.68 0.82 -29.95
C ILE A 176 0.42 0.65 -31.44
N VAL A 177 -0.47 -0.30 -31.78
CA VAL A 177 -0.85 -0.60 -33.17
C VAL A 177 -1.84 0.43 -33.66
N GLN A 178 -2.89 0.66 -32.87
CA GLN A 178 -3.94 1.62 -33.20
C GLN A 178 -4.44 2.29 -31.93
N ARG A 179 -4.50 3.62 -31.96
CA ARG A 179 -5.12 4.41 -30.88
C ARG A 179 -6.62 4.40 -31.02
N THR A 180 -7.30 4.45 -29.88
CA THR A 180 -8.75 4.63 -29.87
C THR A 180 -9.12 6.01 -30.43
N ALA A 181 -10.15 6.08 -31.27
CA ALA A 181 -10.59 7.34 -31.89
C ALA A 181 -11.02 8.38 -30.84
N HIS A 182 -11.73 7.93 -29.81
CA HIS A 182 -12.16 8.77 -28.69
C HIS A 182 -11.78 8.13 -27.36
N ARG A 183 -11.29 8.96 -26.43
CA ARG A 183 -10.98 8.53 -25.07
C ARG A 183 -12.22 7.90 -24.43
N LYS A 184 -12.09 6.64 -24.02
CA LYS A 184 -13.16 5.94 -23.30
C LYS A 184 -13.37 6.58 -21.92
N ARG A 185 -14.63 6.70 -21.50
CA ARG A 185 -15.01 7.37 -20.25
C ARG A 185 -14.76 6.52 -18.99
N ARG A 186 -14.59 5.21 -19.14
CA ARG A 186 -14.33 4.28 -18.03
C ARG A 186 -12.84 3.94 -17.94
N ALA A 187 -12.33 3.80 -16.72
CA ALA A 187 -10.95 3.37 -16.48
C ALA A 187 -10.72 1.86 -16.74
N ARG A 188 -11.78 1.06 -16.76
CA ARG A 188 -11.75 -0.38 -17.08
C ARG A 188 -12.88 -0.71 -18.04
N LEU A 189 -12.55 -1.38 -19.14
CA LEU A 189 -13.48 -1.65 -20.25
C LEU A 189 -14.00 -3.09 -20.23
N TYR A 190 -14.27 -3.65 -19.05
CA TYR A 190 -14.75 -5.04 -18.94
C TYR A 190 -16.10 -5.29 -19.62
N TYR A 191 -16.86 -4.24 -19.92
CA TYR A 191 -18.09 -4.34 -20.71
C TYR A 191 -17.85 -4.82 -22.15
N MET A 192 -16.62 -4.71 -22.67
CA MET A 192 -16.22 -5.21 -23.99
C MET A 192 -16.22 -6.75 -24.10
N ARG A 193 -16.46 -7.44 -22.98
CA ARG A 193 -16.71 -8.90 -22.98
C ARG A 193 -18.08 -9.26 -23.52
N GLN A 194 -19.02 -8.32 -23.53
CA GLN A 194 -20.36 -8.53 -24.05
C GLN A 194 -20.33 -8.40 -25.58
N PRO A 195 -21.01 -9.30 -26.33
CA PRO A 195 -20.96 -9.32 -27.80
C PRO A 195 -21.27 -7.97 -28.46
N ARG A 196 -22.20 -7.20 -27.88
CA ARG A 196 -22.58 -5.86 -28.37
C ARG A 196 -21.42 -4.85 -28.41
N HIS A 197 -20.43 -4.99 -27.53
CA HIS A 197 -19.34 -4.04 -27.37
C HIS A 197 -17.97 -4.65 -27.68
N ASP A 198 -17.93 -5.93 -28.04
CA ASP A 198 -16.69 -6.63 -28.36
C ASP A 198 -16.15 -6.12 -29.70
N MET A 199 -14.85 -5.91 -29.76
CA MET A 199 -14.18 -5.47 -30.99
C MET A 199 -13.98 -6.63 -31.97
N GLY A 200 -14.10 -7.87 -31.49
CA GLY A 200 -13.86 -9.06 -32.30
C GLY A 200 -12.37 -9.36 -32.47
N THR A 201 -12.01 -9.97 -33.60
CA THR A 201 -10.61 -10.24 -33.96
C THR A 201 -9.89 -8.95 -34.34
N VAL A 202 -8.65 -8.82 -33.86
CA VAL A 202 -7.79 -7.65 -34.09
C VAL A 202 -6.70 -7.94 -35.12
N GLU A 203 -6.66 -9.15 -35.68
CA GLU A 203 -5.60 -9.63 -36.58
C GLU A 203 -5.43 -8.74 -37.82
N ASN A 204 -6.53 -8.36 -38.49
CA ASN A 204 -6.50 -7.53 -39.69
C ASN A 204 -5.88 -6.13 -39.44
N ILE A 205 -6.12 -5.56 -38.26
CA ILE A 205 -5.56 -4.26 -37.87
C ILE A 205 -4.04 -4.40 -37.67
N VAL A 206 -3.62 -5.50 -37.05
CA VAL A 206 -2.21 -5.78 -36.78
C VAL A 206 -1.44 -6.08 -38.06
N THR A 207 -2.02 -6.85 -38.99
CA THR A 207 -1.39 -7.16 -40.29
C THR A 207 -1.19 -5.89 -41.12
N ASN A 208 -2.19 -5.00 -41.15
CA ASN A 208 -2.08 -3.69 -41.82
C ASN A 208 -1.00 -2.81 -41.19
N TYR A 209 -0.96 -2.73 -39.86
CA TYR A 209 0.10 -2.01 -39.14
C TYR A 209 1.49 -2.54 -39.47
N LEU A 210 1.67 -3.87 -39.47
CA LEU A 210 2.94 -4.49 -39.83
C LEU A 210 3.35 -4.19 -41.26
N ARG A 211 2.40 -4.28 -42.21
CA ARG A 211 2.64 -3.94 -43.61
C ARG A 211 3.10 -2.48 -43.76
N GLN A 212 2.41 -1.55 -43.10
CA GLN A 212 2.78 -0.13 -43.09
C GLN A 212 4.17 0.09 -42.46
N LYS A 213 4.45 -0.56 -41.33
CA LYS A 213 5.73 -0.48 -40.62
C LYS A 213 6.89 -1.00 -41.47
N GLN A 214 6.69 -2.10 -42.20
CA GLN A 214 7.68 -2.65 -43.12
C GLN A 214 7.91 -1.74 -44.32
N GLY A 215 6.83 -1.18 -44.92
CA GLY A 215 6.93 -0.23 -46.03
C GLY A 215 7.75 1.02 -45.68
N LEU A 216 7.52 1.59 -44.49
CA LEU A 216 8.29 2.73 -43.99
C LEU A 216 9.78 2.41 -43.78
N ARG A 217 10.11 1.19 -43.31
CA ARG A 217 11.50 0.75 -43.14
C ARG A 217 12.21 0.53 -44.48
N GLY A 218 11.51 0.03 -45.49
CA GLY A 218 12.08 -0.25 -46.82
C GLY A 218 12.49 0.99 -47.61
N ILE A 219 11.85 2.14 -47.40
CA ILE A 219 12.17 3.39 -48.11
C ILE A 219 13.53 3.95 -47.71
N LYS A 220 13.96 3.76 -46.44
CA LYS A 220 15.22 4.30 -45.92
C LYS A 220 16.48 3.60 -46.49
N GLY A 221 16.33 2.46 -47.16
CA GLY A 221 17.45 1.67 -47.72
C GLY A 221 17.78 1.91 -49.20
N ARG A 222 16.98 2.68 -49.95
CA ARG A 222 17.15 2.86 -51.41
C ARG A 222 17.80 4.18 -51.85
N GLY A 223 18.07 5.12 -50.93
CA GLY A 223 18.62 6.45 -51.25
C GLY A 223 20.14 6.56 -51.41
N GLY A 224 20.88 5.45 -51.57
CA GLY A 224 22.34 5.43 -51.45
C GLY A 224 23.11 4.74 -52.58
N ARG A 225 22.55 4.60 -53.79
CA ARG A 225 23.34 4.20 -54.97
C ARG A 225 23.55 5.41 -55.87
N GLY A 226 24.57 6.19 -55.55
CA GLY A 226 25.07 7.25 -56.41
C GLY A 226 25.49 6.68 -57.76
N GLN A 227 24.94 7.24 -58.83
CA GLN A 227 25.48 7.11 -60.18
C GLN A 227 26.89 7.70 -60.18
N LYS A 228 27.91 6.86 -60.28
CA LYS A 228 29.23 7.31 -60.75
C LYS A 228 29.12 7.45 -62.27
N ARG A 229 29.09 8.71 -62.72
CA ARG A 229 29.50 9.09 -64.06
C ARG A 229 31.02 9.07 -64.15
#